data_AF-B8IT18-F1
#
_entry.id   AF-B8IT18-F1
#
_cell.length_a   1.000
_cell.length_b   1.000
_cell.length_c   1.000
_cell.angle_alpha   90.00
_cell.angle_beta   90.00
_cell.angle_gamma   90.00
#
_symmetry.space_group_name_H-M   'P 1'
#
loop_
_entity.id
_entity.type
_entity.pdbx_description
1 polymer ?
#
loop_
_entity_poly.entity_id
_entity_poly.type
_entity_poly.pdbx_seq_one_letter_code
_entity_poly.pdbx_strand_id
1 'polypeptide(L)'
;MFEVWVESVLLAVESQSVIARRLVKLAACDAAAAAEAHQMVSEKVGALIEASGTLLAGGSMGAVLARYREHVAANAARLALPPPAE
;
A
#
# COMPACT_ATOMS: atom_id res chain seq x y z
N MET A 1 11.22 14.97 13.08
CA MET A 1 10.02 15.46 12.35
C MET A 1 10.33 15.70 10.87
N PHE A 2 11.40 16.45 10.53
CA PHE A 2 11.84 16.64 9.14
C PHE A 2 12.15 15.34 8.39
N GLU A 3 12.85 14.40 9.04
CA GLU A 3 13.19 13.09 8.46
C GLU A 3 11.95 12.24 8.14
N VAL A 4 11.02 12.12 9.10
CA VAL A 4 9.69 11.49 8.89
C VAL A 4 8.95 12.11 7.70
N TRP A 5 9.09 13.43 7.50
CA TRP A 5 8.44 14.14 6.40
C TRP A 5 9.05 13.77 5.05
N VAL A 6 10.39 13.75 4.93
CA VAL A 6 11.09 13.30 3.72
C VAL A 6 10.76 11.84 3.41
N GLU A 7 10.73 10.98 4.43
CA GLU A 7 10.42 9.56 4.29
C GLU A 7 9.00 9.32 3.77
N SER A 8 8.04 10.13 4.24
CA SER A 8 6.65 10.12 3.79
C SER A 8 6.50 10.62 2.35
N VAL A 9 7.26 11.64 1.95
CA VAL A 9 7.25 12.15 0.57
C VAL A 9 7.81 11.12 -0.41
N LEU A 10 8.92 10.46 -0.05
CA LEU A 10 9.51 9.41 -0.88
C LEU A 10 8.53 8.24 -1.07
N LEU A 11 7.85 7.87 0.01
CA LEU A 11 6.83 6.82 0.01
C LEU A 11 5.59 7.20 -0.82
N ALA A 12 5.16 8.47 -0.76
CA ALA A 12 4.09 8.97 -1.59
C ALA A 12 4.46 8.91 -3.09
N VAL A 13 5.72 9.23 -3.44
CA VAL A 13 6.24 9.12 -4.81
C VAL A 13 6.27 7.65 -5.27
N GLU A 14 6.78 6.73 -4.44
CA GLU A 14 6.85 5.30 -4.75
C GLU A 14 5.45 4.69 -4.98
N SER A 15 4.49 5.12 -4.17
CA SER A 15 3.10 4.67 -4.22
C SER A 15 2.36 5.07 -5.51
N GLN A 16 2.81 6.10 -6.25
CA GLN A 16 2.12 6.55 -7.47
C GLN A 16 2.09 5.47 -8.56
N SER A 17 3.13 4.65 -8.65
CA SER A 17 3.18 3.54 -9.62
C SER A 17 2.15 2.44 -9.30
N VAL A 18 1.93 2.15 -8.02
CA VAL A 18 0.92 1.21 -7.51
C VAL A 18 -0.48 1.74 -7.76
N ILE A 19 -0.70 3.03 -7.49
CA ILE A 19 -1.99 3.70 -7.74
C ILE A 19 -2.34 3.65 -9.22
N ALA A 20 -1.40 3.98 -10.11
CA ALA A 20 -1.63 3.94 -11.55
C ALA A 20 -2.05 2.54 -12.04
N ARG A 21 -1.36 1.48 -11.60
CA ARG A 21 -1.69 0.09 -11.96
C ARG A 21 -3.07 -0.34 -11.43
N ARG A 22 -3.42 0.07 -10.21
CA ARG A 22 -4.74 -0.19 -9.62
C ARG A 22 -5.86 0.54 -10.36
N LEU A 23 -5.63 1.78 -10.77
CA LEU A 23 -6.59 2.54 -11.59
C LEU A 23 -6.83 1.88 -12.95
N VAL A 24 -5.78 1.35 -13.61
CA VAL A 24 -5.94 0.58 -14.85
C VAL A 24 -6.77 -0.68 -14.61
N LYS A 25 -6.52 -1.42 -13.52
CA LYS A 25 -7.29 -2.62 -13.19
C LYS A 25 -8.75 -2.31 -12.84
N LEU A 26 -9.01 -1.20 -12.16
CA LEU A 26 -10.36 -0.72 -11.85
C LEU A 26 -11.12 -0.26 -13.10
N ALA A 27 -10.42 0.32 -14.09
CA ALA A 27 -11.02 0.77 -15.34
C ALA A 27 -11.57 -0.39 -16.21
N ALA A 28 -11.19 -1.63 -15.93
CA ALA A 28 -11.76 -2.81 -16.59
C ALA A 28 -13.23 -3.06 -16.22
N CYS A 29 -13.73 -2.49 -15.10
CA CYS A 29 -15.12 -2.60 -14.64
C CYS A 29 -15.69 -4.03 -14.60
N ASP A 30 -14.84 -5.03 -14.35
CA ASP A 30 -15.19 -6.44 -14.29
C ASP A 30 -15.20 -6.97 -12.84
N ALA A 31 -15.44 -8.27 -12.67
CA ALA A 31 -15.43 -8.90 -11.34
C ALA A 31 -14.03 -8.84 -10.69
N ALA A 32 -12.95 -8.86 -11.50
CA ALA A 32 -11.58 -8.74 -11.00
C ALA A 32 -11.27 -7.32 -10.49
N ALA A 33 -11.89 -6.29 -11.08
CA ALA A 33 -11.84 -4.91 -10.60
C ALA A 33 -12.50 -4.77 -9.23
N ALA A 34 -13.66 -5.40 -9.01
CA ALA A 34 -14.33 -5.40 -7.71
C ALA A 34 -13.50 -6.12 -6.62
N ALA A 35 -12.88 -7.25 -6.97
CA ALA A 35 -11.98 -7.97 -6.08
C ALA A 35 -10.73 -7.15 -5.73
N GLU A 36 -10.13 -6.47 -6.72
CA GLU A 36 -9.01 -5.55 -6.50
C GLU A 36 -9.43 -4.39 -5.59
N ALA A 37 -10.60 -3.78 -5.80
CA ALA A 37 -11.11 -2.69 -4.95
C ALA A 37 -11.25 -3.13 -3.48
N HIS A 38 -11.81 -4.33 -3.24
CA HIS A 38 -11.95 -4.88 -1.89
C HIS A 38 -10.57 -5.12 -1.25
N GLN A 39 -9.63 -5.70 -2.00
CA GLN A 39 -8.27 -5.92 -1.53
C GLN A 39 -7.57 -4.60 -1.17
N MET A 40 -7.73 -3.56 -2.00
CA MET A 40 -7.18 -2.22 -1.74
C MET A 40 -7.69 -1.61 -0.43
N VAL A 41 -8.92 -1.93 0.00
CA VAL A 41 -9.49 -1.45 1.26
C VAL A 41 -8.95 -2.27 2.42
N SER A 42 -8.95 -3.60 2.31
CA SER A 42 -8.42 -4.50 3.33
C SER A 42 -6.97 -4.21 3.68
N GLU A 43 -6.14 -3.91 2.68
CA GLU A 43 -4.75 -3.50 2.90
C GLU A 43 -4.63 -2.18 3.67
N LYS A 44 -5.45 -1.16 3.36
CA LYS A 44 -5.43 0.12 4.08
C LYS A 44 -5.87 -0.05 5.53
N VAL A 45 -6.91 -0.86 5.77
CA VAL A 45 -7.40 -1.17 7.10
C VAL A 45 -6.33 -1.94 7.89
N GLY A 46 -5.68 -2.94 7.28
CA GLY A 46 -4.57 -3.67 7.89
C GLY A 46 -3.40 -2.77 8.28
N ALA A 47 -2.95 -1.92 7.36
CA ALA A 47 -1.87 -0.95 7.62
C ALA A 47 -2.23 0.05 8.73
N LEU A 48 -3.49 0.48 8.81
CA LEU A 48 -3.97 1.36 9.88
C LEU A 48 -3.96 0.66 11.25
N ILE A 49 -4.41 -0.59 11.31
CA ILE A 49 -4.39 -1.40 12.54
C ILE A 49 -2.94 -1.62 13.00
N GLU A 50 -2.04 -1.98 12.09
CA GLU A 50 -0.62 -2.19 12.40
C GLU A 50 0.07 -0.89 12.87
N ALA A 51 -0.18 0.23 12.20
CA ALA A 51 0.33 1.53 12.60
C ALA A 51 -0.18 1.93 14.00
N SER A 52 -1.48 1.74 14.24
CA SER A 52 -2.10 2.03 15.55
C SER A 52 -1.51 1.15 16.65
N GLY A 53 -1.36 -0.16 16.40
CA GLY A 53 -0.73 -1.09 17.34
C GLY A 53 0.73 -0.72 17.63
N THR A 54 1.49 -0.35 16.61
CA THR A 54 2.88 0.12 16.76
C THR A 54 2.95 1.36 17.66
N LEU A 55 2.09 2.35 17.44
CA LEU A 55 2.08 3.57 18.25
C LEU A 55 1.60 3.31 19.69
N LEU A 56 0.56 2.49 19.87
CA LEU A 56 0.05 2.13 21.21
C LEU A 56 1.08 1.34 22.03
N ALA A 57 1.92 0.55 21.38
CA ALA A 57 3.04 -0.15 22.01
C ALA A 57 4.26 0.75 22.31
N GLY A 58 4.17 2.07 22.06
CA GLY A 58 5.25 3.03 22.27
C GLY A 58 6.26 3.11 21.11
N GLY A 59 5.94 2.52 19.96
CA GLY A 59 6.75 2.61 18.74
C GLY A 59 6.78 4.01 18.14
N SER A 60 7.83 4.30 17.36
CA SER A 60 8.00 5.61 16.73
C SER A 60 7.29 5.71 15.38
N MET A 61 7.01 6.94 14.94
CA MET A 61 6.49 7.19 13.59
C MET A 61 7.42 6.66 12.49
N GLY A 62 8.73 6.63 12.73
CA GLY A 62 9.69 6.04 11.80
C GLY A 62 9.50 4.53 11.63
N ALA A 63 9.17 3.82 12.71
CA ALA A 63 8.85 2.38 12.64
C ALA A 63 7.58 2.13 11.82
N VAL A 64 6.56 2.98 11.96
CA VAL A 64 5.34 2.92 11.15
C VAL A 64 5.64 3.11 9.66
N LEU A 65 6.47 4.10 9.32
CA LEU A 65 6.86 4.36 7.93
C LEU A 65 7.67 3.23 7.30
N ALA A 66 8.60 2.64 8.06
CA ALA A 66 9.39 1.51 7.59
C ALA A 66 8.50 0.32 7.22
N ARG A 67 7.52 -0.02 8.07
CA ARG A 67 6.55 -1.08 7.79
C ARG A 67 5.63 -0.74 6.62
N TYR A 68 5.20 0.52 6.51
CA TYR A 68 4.36 0.94 5.39
C TYR A 68 5.10 0.86 4.04
N ARG A 69 6.42 1.08 4.00
CA ARG A 69 7.26 0.84 2.82
C ARG A 69 7.29 -0.62 2.39
N GLU A 70 7.43 -1.55 3.34
CA GLU A 70 7.40 -2.99 3.04
C GLU A 70 6.09 -3.39 2.35
N HIS A 71 4.96 -2.84 2.82
CA HIS A 71 3.64 -3.05 2.21
C HIS A 71 3.56 -2.50 0.78
N VAL A 72 4.09 -1.30 0.54
CA VAL A 72 4.11 -0.69 -0.81
C VAL A 72 4.99 -1.50 -1.77
N ALA A 73 6.15 -1.96 -1.33
CA ALA A 73 7.05 -2.80 -2.13
C ALA A 73 6.39 -4.14 -2.50
N ALA A 74 5.74 -4.80 -1.54
CA ALA A 74 4.99 -6.03 -1.79
C ALA A 74 3.85 -5.83 -2.80
N ASN A 75 3.12 -4.71 -2.69
CA ASN A 75 2.08 -4.34 -3.64
C ASN A 75 2.62 -4.09 -5.04
N ALA A 76 3.75 -3.39 -5.16
CA ALA A 76 4.41 -3.13 -6.43
C ALA A 76 4.84 -4.44 -7.11
N ALA A 77 5.36 -5.41 -6.35
CA ALA A 77 5.72 -6.73 -6.84
C ALA A 77 4.51 -7.52 -7.32
N ARG A 78 3.42 -7.58 -6.53
CA ARG A 78 2.17 -8.27 -6.91
C ARG A 78 1.58 -7.72 -8.22
N LEU A 79 1.53 -6.39 -8.34
CA LEU A 79 0.97 -5.73 -9.53
C LEU A 79 1.90 -5.80 -10.76
N ALA A 80 3.18 -6.13 -10.57
CA ALA A 80 4.10 -6.38 -11.68
C ALA A 80 3.96 -7.80 -12.25
N LEU A 81 3.45 -8.75 -11.48
CA LEU A 81 3.23 -10.12 -11.93
C LEU A 81 1.92 -10.20 -12.75
N PRO A 82 1.94 -10.76 -13.98
CA PRO A 82 0.71 -10.98 -14.73
C PRO A 82 -0.23 -11.92 -13.94
N PRO A 83 -1.57 -11.75 -14.05
CA PRO A 83 -2.50 -12.68 -13.43
C PRO A 83 -2.24 -14.11 -13.96
N PRO A 84 -2.41 -15.15 -13.12
CA PRO A 84 -2.29 -16.52 -13.59
C PRO A 84 -3.27 -16.76 -14.75
N ALA A 85 -2.80 -17.41 -15.81
CA ALA A 85 -3.64 -17.80 -16.93
C ALA A 85 -4.64 -18.87 -16.44
N GLU A 86 -5.92 -18.51 -16.38
CA GLU A 86 -7.03 -19.47 -16.27
C GLU A 86 -7.34 -20.10 -17.63
#